data_AF-A0A151X1E3-F1
#
_entry.id   AF-A0A151X1E3-F1
#
_cell.length_a   1.000
_cell.length_b   1.000
_cell.length_c   1.000
_cell.angle_alpha   90.00
_cell.angle_beta   90.00
_cell.angle_gamma   90.00
#
_symmetry.space_group_name_H-M   'P 1'
#
loop_
_entity.id
_entity.type
_entity.pdbx_description
1 polymer ?
#
loop_
_entity_poly.entity_id
_entity_poly.type
_entity_poly.pdbx_seq_one_letter_code
_entity_poly.pdbx_strand_id
1 'polypeptide(L)'
;MTEIIELRPNKSLINSSFEKYQFFNEVISVISENTLRNHVYRLEPNHNQESWLEARLFAFHNHLFNNVYDMSSWFIDETLAVWRLDKDGSLDQIYKLQTDISSSKITYNPSIGFTSNNIVAISNGGGNLHILIGYTEENRKVFPLTPEKPGIIMNVQYIEKSSKVILTICAIAIDDNQRKYTQLILLSYGLCVENEMTKVYNIDKQILKVQGTVDYAYVEENGNYLHSICQDNIGFENKNSQKTETEIEKPSVSSQIKIPKYYWSQDEESLTVWIKVPKQHSIKRPKISIKPLELSVTIDNDILIQGECQHRLEENMATWRHKEDTLQIDLSKYESGLIWSELIKGDTGGECLPNEALAAEIHARLAHLCTDQQNNSVGGDQPCVGFNAEQLEECDLEGKDKFLQRINLLTQATTHLARLGSNNHVLFTYKRKYGQTVCLRYDHDACIWEMGNGNDNTQWNLQHVHSFPGFGYVEASKSNKKFCVSPIDGSYIAIVEHTRHVFLYERPDVGAKSAKQRIIDLDCQASPIMGVVATNKYLIVLSKDKLYRLQIRM
;
A
#
# COMPACT_ATOMS: atom_id res chain seq x y z
N MET A 1 24.95 -1.86 2.19
CA MET A 1 24.27 -3.06 1.68
C MET A 1 22.93 -3.12 2.38
N THR A 2 21.82 -3.32 1.65
CA THR A 2 20.49 -3.39 2.25
C THR A 2 20.34 -4.69 3.03
N GLU A 3 19.91 -4.60 4.28
CA GLU A 3 19.60 -5.76 5.12
C GLU A 3 18.19 -6.25 4.80
N ILE A 4 18.06 -7.54 4.47
CA ILE A 4 16.76 -8.16 4.25
C ILE A 4 16.24 -8.71 5.58
N ILE A 5 15.07 -8.23 6.00
CA ILE A 5 14.42 -8.65 7.25
C ILE A 5 13.23 -9.55 6.95
N GLU A 6 13.08 -10.60 7.75
CA GLU A 6 11.89 -11.44 7.75
C GLU A 6 10.99 -11.11 8.94
N LEU A 7 9.74 -10.72 8.68
CA LEU A 7 8.75 -10.43 9.71
C LEU A 7 8.17 -11.73 10.26
N ARG A 8 8.85 -12.33 11.24
CA ARG A 8 8.37 -13.54 11.91
C ARG A 8 7.57 -13.18 13.16
N PRO A 9 6.25 -13.43 13.20
CA PRO A 9 5.46 -13.18 14.40
C PRO A 9 6.04 -13.93 15.60
N ASN A 10 6.12 -13.25 16.75
CA ASN A 10 6.46 -13.90 18.00
C ASN A 10 5.43 -15.00 18.34
N LYS A 11 5.87 -16.26 18.35
CA LYS A 11 5.04 -17.43 18.61
C LYS A 11 4.31 -17.39 19.95
N SER A 12 4.85 -16.71 20.97
CA SER A 12 4.18 -16.59 22.27
C SER A 12 2.95 -15.67 22.24
N LEU A 13 2.79 -14.89 21.17
CA LEU A 13 1.65 -13.99 20.95
C LEU A 13 0.64 -14.57 19.95
N ILE A 14 0.93 -15.73 19.34
CA ILE A 14 0.02 -16.41 18.42
C ILE A 14 -0.81 -17.42 19.21
N ASN A 15 -2.11 -17.46 18.96
CA ASN A 15 -3.04 -18.35 19.66
C ASN A 15 -3.67 -19.33 18.67
N SER A 16 -3.03 -20.49 18.48
CA SER A 16 -3.53 -21.56 17.62
C SER A 16 -4.78 -22.28 18.14
N SER A 17 -5.15 -22.05 19.41
CA SER A 17 -6.35 -22.62 20.03
C SER A 17 -7.57 -21.70 19.95
N PHE A 18 -7.43 -20.52 19.35
CA PHE A 18 -8.53 -19.59 19.18
C PHE A 18 -9.54 -20.12 18.17
N GLU A 19 -10.81 -20.12 18.55
CA GLU A 19 -11.90 -20.71 17.76
C GLU A 19 -12.74 -19.63 17.06
N LYS A 20 -13.12 -18.55 17.77
CA LYS A 20 -14.01 -17.52 17.21
C LYS A 20 -14.10 -16.23 18.01
N TYR A 21 -14.53 -15.17 17.33
CA TYR A 21 -15.16 -14.02 17.98
C TYR A 21 -16.64 -14.30 18.20
N GLN A 22 -17.10 -14.16 19.45
CA GLN A 22 -18.47 -14.42 19.87
C GLN A 22 -19.23 -13.11 20.06
N PHE A 23 -20.39 -13.01 19.44
CA PHE A 23 -21.27 -11.85 19.59
C PHE A 23 -21.68 -11.66 21.05
N PHE A 24 -21.54 -10.43 21.54
CA PHE A 24 -21.87 -10.02 22.89
C PHE A 24 -22.85 -8.85 22.85
N ASN A 25 -24.05 -9.04 23.41
CA ASN A 25 -25.19 -8.12 23.29
C ASN A 25 -25.13 -6.91 24.25
N GLU A 26 -23.94 -6.37 24.48
CA GLU A 26 -23.75 -5.20 25.33
C GLU A 26 -23.91 -3.93 24.48
N VAL A 27 -24.82 -3.05 24.90
CA VAL A 27 -25.09 -1.79 24.20
C VAL A 27 -23.93 -0.83 24.44
N ILE A 28 -23.21 -0.50 23.36
CA ILE A 28 -22.23 0.60 23.38
C ILE A 28 -22.99 1.92 23.32
N SER A 29 -22.80 2.75 24.35
CA SER A 29 -23.52 4.02 24.46
C SER A 29 -22.90 5.08 23.56
N VAL A 30 -23.73 5.74 22.74
CA VAL A 30 -23.41 7.02 22.11
C VAL A 30 -23.52 8.09 23.19
N ILE A 31 -22.38 8.57 23.69
CA ILE A 31 -22.37 9.57 24.78
C ILE A 31 -22.53 11.01 24.26
N SER A 32 -22.27 11.22 22.97
CA SER A 32 -22.40 12.52 22.33
C SER A 32 -22.65 12.33 20.83
N GLU A 33 -23.61 13.08 20.31
CA GLU A 33 -23.92 13.20 18.89
C GLU A 33 -24.00 14.69 18.56
N ASN A 34 -22.96 15.22 17.92
CA ASN A 34 -22.93 16.62 17.51
C ASN A 34 -23.39 16.73 16.06
N THR A 35 -24.47 17.45 15.81
CA THR A 35 -24.86 17.84 14.44
C THR A 35 -23.93 18.95 13.96
N LEU A 36 -23.32 18.77 12.80
CA LEU A 36 -22.38 19.71 12.22
C LEU A 36 -23.14 20.83 11.51
N ARG A 37 -22.67 22.07 11.67
CA ARG A 37 -23.27 23.25 11.01
C ARG A 37 -23.03 23.25 9.50
N ASN A 38 -21.86 22.76 9.10
CA ASN A 38 -21.42 22.62 7.72
C ASN A 38 -21.01 21.17 7.50
N HIS A 39 -21.10 20.67 6.26
CA HIS A 39 -20.65 19.31 5.99
C HIS A 39 -19.13 19.19 6.08
N VAL A 40 -18.65 17.99 6.38
CA VAL A 40 -17.24 17.63 6.25
C VAL A 40 -16.79 17.83 4.79
N TYR A 41 -15.68 18.52 4.59
CA TYR A 41 -15.16 18.73 3.25
C TYR A 41 -14.59 17.45 2.68
N ARG A 42 -15.22 16.99 1.60
CA ARG A 42 -14.76 15.88 0.78
C ARG A 42 -14.77 16.31 -0.67
N LEU A 43 -13.60 16.23 -1.28
CA LEU A 43 -13.41 16.35 -2.72
C LEU A 43 -13.68 14.98 -3.35
N GLU A 44 -14.52 14.97 -4.38
CA GLU A 44 -14.65 13.80 -5.26
C GLU A 44 -13.59 13.89 -6.38
N PRO A 45 -13.03 12.75 -6.83
CA PRO A 45 -12.08 12.75 -7.94
C PRO A 45 -12.71 13.33 -9.21
N ASN A 46 -11.92 14.07 -10.00
CA ASN A 46 -12.37 14.59 -11.30
C ASN A 46 -12.02 13.62 -12.45
N HIS A 47 -12.48 13.91 -13.67
CA HIS A 47 -12.26 13.08 -14.87
C HIS A 47 -10.77 12.84 -15.24
N ASN A 48 -9.83 13.63 -14.71
CA ASN A 48 -8.39 13.39 -14.91
C ASN A 48 -7.78 12.51 -13.80
N GLN A 49 -8.57 12.13 -12.80
CA GLN A 49 -8.17 11.38 -11.60
C GLN A 49 -8.85 10.01 -11.54
N GLU A 50 -8.91 9.34 -12.69
CA GLU A 50 -9.60 8.05 -12.85
C GLU A 50 -8.65 6.85 -12.67
N SER A 51 -7.36 7.06 -12.37
CA SER A 51 -6.48 5.93 -12.13
C SER A 51 -6.76 5.23 -10.81
N TRP A 52 -6.43 3.95 -10.76
CA TRP A 52 -6.56 3.16 -9.54
C TRP A 52 -5.79 3.75 -8.36
N LEU A 53 -4.61 4.35 -8.58
CA LEU A 53 -3.84 5.03 -7.53
C LEU A 53 -4.63 6.18 -6.90
N GLU A 54 -5.30 6.99 -7.73
CA GLU A 54 -6.11 8.12 -7.27
C GLU A 54 -7.39 7.61 -6.61
N ALA A 55 -8.08 6.67 -7.23
CA ALA A 55 -9.28 6.06 -6.66
C ALA A 55 -9.01 5.50 -5.26
N ARG A 56 -7.89 4.81 -5.07
CA ARG A 56 -7.47 4.27 -3.78
C ARG A 56 -7.12 5.37 -2.78
N LEU A 57 -6.38 6.40 -3.21
CA LEU A 57 -6.02 7.54 -2.36
C LEU A 57 -7.26 8.30 -1.85
N PHE A 58 -8.30 8.45 -2.68
CA PHE A 58 -9.55 9.10 -2.31
C PHE A 58 -10.47 8.19 -1.48
N ALA A 59 -10.60 6.91 -1.83
CA ALA A 59 -11.52 5.98 -1.19
C ALA A 59 -11.18 5.73 0.30
N PHE A 60 -9.89 5.60 0.62
CA PHE A 60 -9.40 5.33 1.97
C PHE A 60 -8.99 6.58 2.77
N HIS A 61 -9.25 7.78 2.24
CA HIS A 61 -8.94 9.02 2.94
C HIS A 61 -9.80 9.16 4.21
N ASN A 62 -9.14 9.25 5.37
CA ASN A 62 -9.79 9.49 6.64
C ASN A 62 -9.89 11.01 6.87
N HIS A 63 -11.12 11.54 6.91
CA HIS A 63 -11.36 12.97 7.16
C HIS A 63 -11.32 13.36 8.64
N LEU A 64 -11.11 12.40 9.54
CA LEU A 64 -10.96 12.61 10.97
C LEU A 64 -9.51 12.29 11.40
N PHE A 65 -8.79 13.31 11.84
CA PHE A 65 -7.37 13.25 12.17
C PHE A 65 -7.17 13.18 13.68
N ASN A 66 -6.42 12.19 14.15
CA ASN A 66 -6.13 12.01 15.58
C ASN A 66 -4.84 12.72 15.98
N ASN A 67 -4.90 13.61 16.97
CA ASN A 67 -3.73 14.13 17.64
C ASN A 67 -3.34 13.21 18.81
N VAL A 68 -2.34 12.36 18.57
CA VAL A 68 -1.88 11.35 19.54
C VAL A 68 -1.21 11.92 20.80
N TYR A 69 -0.93 13.23 20.81
CA TYR A 69 -0.24 13.89 21.92
C TYR A 69 -1.19 14.43 22.98
N ASP A 70 -2.36 14.94 22.58
CA ASP A 70 -3.41 15.45 23.48
C ASP A 70 -4.73 14.65 23.41
N MET A 71 -4.79 13.63 22.55
CA MET A 71 -5.96 12.78 22.28
C MET A 71 -7.17 13.50 21.67
N SER A 72 -6.98 14.68 21.10
CA SER A 72 -8.03 15.40 20.38
C SER A 72 -8.21 14.88 18.95
N SER A 73 -9.41 15.04 18.39
CA SER A 73 -9.72 14.65 17.01
C SER A 73 -10.15 15.85 16.18
N TRP A 74 -9.63 15.96 14.97
CA TRP A 74 -9.75 17.16 14.14
C TRP A 74 -10.36 16.81 12.78
N PHE A 75 -11.14 17.72 12.21
CA PHE A 75 -11.65 17.59 10.84
C PHE A 75 -11.77 18.97 10.19
N ILE A 76 -12.01 18.97 8.88
CA ILE A 76 -12.16 20.20 8.08
C ILE A 76 -13.53 20.18 7.43
N ASP A 77 -14.27 21.26 7.58
CA ASP A 77 -15.59 21.44 6.97
C ASP A 77 -15.51 22.09 5.59
N GLU A 78 -16.62 22.11 4.85
CA GLU A 78 -16.71 22.63 3.48
C GLU A 78 -16.44 24.14 3.36
N THR A 79 -16.43 24.86 4.48
CA THR A 79 -16.02 26.27 4.54
C THR A 79 -14.53 26.44 4.82
N LEU A 80 -13.77 25.33 4.82
CA LEU A 80 -12.36 25.23 5.22
C LEU A 80 -12.11 25.66 6.67
N ALA A 81 -13.12 25.54 7.53
CA ALA A 81 -12.93 25.69 8.97
C ALA A 81 -12.39 24.39 9.55
N VAL A 82 -11.40 24.53 10.42
CA VAL A 82 -10.77 23.42 11.15
C VAL A 82 -11.44 23.32 12.51
N TRP A 83 -12.00 22.16 12.77
CA TRP A 83 -12.71 21.84 14.00
C TRP A 83 -11.89 20.87 14.84
N ARG A 84 -11.91 21.06 16.16
CA ARG A 84 -11.24 20.21 17.16
C ARG A 84 -12.28 19.70 18.15
N LEU A 85 -12.40 18.38 18.25
CA LEU A 85 -13.05 17.69 19.35
C LEU A 85 -11.99 17.41 20.43
N ASP A 86 -12.09 18.08 21.57
CA ASP A 86 -11.18 17.87 22.70
C ASP A 86 -11.50 16.56 23.44
N LYS A 87 -10.57 16.10 24.28
CA LYS A 87 -10.70 14.91 25.13
C LYS A 87 -11.95 14.96 26.04
N ASP A 88 -12.38 16.16 26.42
CA ASP A 88 -13.53 16.36 27.29
C ASP A 88 -14.85 16.32 26.50
N GLY A 89 -14.80 16.42 25.17
CA GLY A 89 -15.94 16.37 24.27
C GLY A 89 -16.39 17.73 23.75
N SER A 90 -15.70 18.83 24.10
CA SER A 90 -15.93 20.14 23.50
C SER A 90 -15.57 20.12 22.02
N LEU A 91 -16.43 20.69 21.19
CA LEU A 91 -16.21 20.82 19.75
C LEU A 91 -16.06 22.31 19.40
N ASP A 92 -14.82 22.70 19.09
CA ASP A 92 -14.45 24.09 18.90
C ASP A 92 -13.87 24.32 17.50
N GLN A 93 -14.27 25.44 16.87
CA GLN A 93 -13.64 25.90 15.65
C GLN A 93 -12.35 26.65 16.01
N ILE A 94 -11.21 26.09 15.61
CA ILE A 94 -9.89 26.56 16.07
C ILE A 94 -9.11 27.31 14.99
N TYR A 95 -9.47 27.17 13.72
CA TYR A 95 -8.80 27.85 12.62
C TYR A 95 -9.70 27.87 11.38
N LYS A 96 -9.43 28.77 10.44
CA LYS A 96 -10.07 28.75 9.12
C LYS A 96 -9.00 29.01 8.08
N LEU A 97 -8.84 28.08 7.13
CA LEU A 97 -7.86 28.27 6.08
C LEU A 97 -8.29 29.43 5.20
N GLN A 98 -7.41 30.42 5.07
CA GLN A 98 -7.57 31.46 4.06
C GLN A 98 -7.18 30.89 2.71
N THR A 99 -8.00 31.17 1.69
CA THR A 99 -7.69 30.79 0.32
C THR A 99 -7.51 32.08 -0.45
N ASP A 100 -6.31 32.35 -0.94
CA ASP A 100 -6.14 33.41 -1.92
C ASP A 100 -6.87 32.98 -3.20
N ILE A 101 -7.75 33.86 -3.70
CA ILE A 101 -8.65 33.63 -4.85
C ILE A 101 -7.84 33.34 -6.14
N SER A 102 -6.53 33.62 -6.14
CA SER A 102 -5.60 33.28 -7.22
C SER A 102 -5.14 31.81 -7.19
N SER A 103 -5.94 30.97 -7.85
CA SER A 103 -5.50 29.93 -8.79
C SER A 103 -4.81 28.63 -8.34
N SER A 104 -4.81 28.20 -7.07
CA SER A 104 -4.44 26.80 -6.79
C SER A 104 -5.68 25.90 -6.93
N LYS A 105 -5.85 25.22 -8.07
CA LYS A 105 -6.87 24.17 -8.25
C LYS A 105 -6.70 23.15 -7.13
N ILE A 106 -7.70 22.99 -6.27
CA ILE A 106 -7.68 21.95 -5.23
C ILE A 106 -7.79 20.60 -5.92
N THR A 107 -6.80 19.73 -5.74
CA THR A 107 -6.73 18.42 -6.43
C THR A 107 -6.86 17.24 -5.49
N TYR A 108 -6.62 17.42 -4.19
CA TYR A 108 -6.70 16.35 -3.20
C TYR A 108 -7.61 16.73 -2.03
N ASN A 109 -8.00 15.74 -1.24
CA ASN A 109 -8.67 15.96 0.04
C ASN A 109 -7.73 16.69 1.02
N PRO A 110 -8.29 17.50 1.93
CA PRO A 110 -7.49 18.21 2.90
C PRO A 110 -6.94 17.23 3.94
N SER A 111 -5.83 17.61 4.56
CA SER A 111 -5.12 16.73 5.50
C SER A 111 -4.49 17.52 6.63
N ILE A 112 -4.38 16.87 7.79
CA ILE A 112 -3.79 17.43 9.00
C ILE A 112 -2.76 16.46 9.55
N GLY A 113 -1.62 16.98 10.00
CA GLY A 113 -0.63 16.21 10.75
C GLY A 113 -0.11 16.94 11.99
N PHE A 114 0.31 16.17 12.99
CA PHE A 114 0.61 16.66 14.33
C PHE A 114 2.01 16.27 14.81
N THR A 115 2.59 17.11 15.67
CA THR A 115 3.84 16.83 16.40
C THR A 115 3.67 17.05 17.91
N SER A 116 4.62 16.53 18.69
CA SER A 116 4.66 16.63 20.16
C SER A 116 4.76 18.07 20.69
N ASN A 117 5.20 19.01 19.87
CA ASN A 117 5.55 20.37 20.30
C ASN A 117 4.44 21.38 19.97
N ASN A 118 3.19 20.92 19.93
CA ASN A 118 2.02 21.69 19.52
C ASN A 118 2.15 22.31 18.13
N ILE A 119 2.84 21.63 17.22
CA ILE A 119 2.94 22.01 15.82
C ILE A 119 1.93 21.20 15.03
N VAL A 120 1.13 21.89 14.22
CA VAL A 120 0.11 21.28 13.35
C VAL A 120 0.35 21.75 11.93
N ALA A 121 0.47 20.82 11.00
CA ALA A 121 0.47 21.12 9.57
C ALA A 121 -0.91 20.86 8.99
N ILE A 122 -1.44 21.80 8.21
CA ILE A 122 -2.78 21.74 7.63
C ILE A 122 -2.69 22.06 6.15
N SER A 123 -3.08 21.11 5.30
CA SER A 123 -3.15 21.28 3.85
C SER A 123 -4.61 21.31 3.41
N ASN A 124 -4.97 22.23 2.52
CA ASN A 124 -6.27 22.21 1.86
C ASN A 124 -6.34 21.19 0.69
N GLY A 125 -5.28 20.42 0.44
CA GLY A 125 -5.16 19.50 -0.69
C GLY A 125 -4.81 20.16 -2.03
N GLY A 126 -4.53 21.48 -2.00
CA GLY A 126 -4.07 22.28 -3.12
C GLY A 126 -2.73 22.96 -2.83
N GLY A 127 -2.59 24.23 -3.24
CA GLY A 127 -1.39 25.04 -3.05
C GLY A 127 -1.32 25.77 -1.71
N ASN A 128 -2.20 25.47 -0.74
CA ASN A 128 -2.20 26.13 0.57
C ASN A 128 -1.86 25.14 1.68
N LEU A 129 -0.68 25.34 2.28
CA LEU A 129 -0.20 24.63 3.45
C LEU A 129 -0.03 25.64 4.59
N HIS A 130 -0.46 25.30 5.80
CA HIS A 130 -0.27 26.15 6.97
C HIS A 130 0.42 25.36 8.07
N ILE A 131 1.44 25.94 8.70
CA ILE A 131 2.02 25.43 9.95
C ILE A 131 1.50 26.30 11.08
N LEU A 132 0.83 25.69 12.05
CA LEU A 132 0.36 26.32 13.28
C LEU A 132 1.29 25.89 14.41
N ILE A 133 1.72 26.85 15.24
CA ILE A 133 2.52 26.61 16.45
C ILE A 133 1.76 27.17 17.64
N GLY A 134 1.37 26.28 18.57
CA GLY A 134 0.40 26.59 19.62
C GLY A 134 -1.00 26.71 19.00
N TYR A 135 -1.94 25.89 19.40
CA TYR A 135 -3.32 25.94 18.86
C TYR A 135 -4.37 26.24 19.94
N THR A 136 -3.94 26.55 21.16
CA THR A 136 -4.75 27.27 22.13
C THR A 136 -4.78 28.75 21.76
N GLU A 137 -5.94 29.41 21.92
CA GLU A 137 -6.20 30.74 21.36
C GLU A 137 -5.16 31.80 21.77
N GLU A 138 -4.62 31.71 22.99
CA GLU A 138 -3.72 32.72 23.56
C GLU A 138 -2.31 32.73 22.95
N ASN A 139 -1.84 31.65 22.31
CA ASN A 139 -0.45 31.52 21.84
C ASN A 139 -0.32 31.08 20.37
N ARG A 140 -1.38 31.21 19.57
CA ARG A 140 -1.42 30.67 18.20
C ARG A 140 -0.63 31.50 17.20
N LYS A 141 0.45 30.93 16.65
CA LYS A 141 1.20 31.47 15.51
C LYS A 141 0.90 30.67 14.26
N VAL A 142 0.67 31.36 13.13
CA VAL A 142 0.27 30.74 11.85
C VAL A 142 1.27 31.13 10.76
N PHE A 143 1.75 30.14 10.02
CA PHE A 143 2.70 30.31 8.93
C PHE A 143 2.12 29.74 7.64
N PRO A 144 1.57 30.57 6.74
CA PRO A 144 1.15 30.13 5.42
C PRO A 144 2.37 29.80 4.56
N LEU A 145 2.28 28.70 3.82
CA LEU A 145 3.30 28.13 2.96
C LEU A 145 2.64 27.70 1.64
N THR A 146 3.36 27.86 0.54
CA THR A 146 2.88 27.48 -0.80
C THR A 146 3.73 26.34 -1.32
N PRO A 147 3.30 25.07 -1.14
CA PRO A 147 4.03 23.93 -1.70
C PRO A 147 3.99 23.97 -3.23
N GLU A 148 5.11 23.64 -3.88
CA GLU A 148 5.20 23.59 -5.36
C GLU A 148 4.23 22.57 -5.99
N LYS A 149 3.91 21.50 -5.26
CA LYS A 149 3.01 20.42 -5.70
C LYS A 149 1.96 20.14 -4.62
N PRO A 150 0.69 20.01 -4.99
CA PRO A 150 -0.38 19.64 -4.06
C PRO A 150 -0.28 18.16 -3.68
N GLY A 151 -0.87 17.80 -2.54
CA GLY A 151 -0.92 16.42 -2.07
C GLY A 151 -1.52 16.28 -0.67
N ILE A 152 -1.54 15.04 -0.19
CA ILE A 152 -2.07 14.64 1.11
C ILE A 152 -0.93 14.46 2.10
N ILE A 153 -1.00 15.09 3.27
CA ILE A 153 -0.04 14.90 4.35
C ILE A 153 -0.20 13.48 4.90
N MET A 154 0.86 12.67 4.79
CA MET A 154 0.94 11.32 5.37
C MET A 154 1.62 11.34 6.74
N ASN A 155 2.61 12.22 6.93
CA ASN A 155 3.36 12.33 8.17
C ASN A 155 3.88 13.76 8.39
N VAL A 156 3.98 14.15 9.66
CA VAL A 156 4.65 15.36 10.10
C VAL A 156 5.55 14.99 11.27
N GLN A 157 6.81 15.36 11.19
CA GLN A 157 7.80 15.08 12.21
C GLN A 157 8.55 16.36 12.59
N TYR A 158 8.63 16.63 13.88
CA TYR A 158 9.48 17.69 14.42
C TYR A 158 10.76 17.08 14.99
N ILE A 159 11.89 17.68 14.64
CA ILE A 159 13.23 17.28 15.05
C ILE A 159 13.76 18.36 15.98
N GLU A 160 13.72 18.09 17.28
CA GLU A 160 14.03 19.06 18.32
C GLU A 160 15.48 19.58 18.23
N LYS A 161 16.44 18.67 18.01
CA LYS A 161 17.88 19.00 17.95
C LYS A 161 18.23 20.04 16.88
N SER A 162 17.51 20.05 15.76
CA SER A 162 17.75 20.97 14.64
C SER A 162 16.61 21.97 14.44
N SER A 163 15.61 21.97 15.33
CA SER A 163 14.40 22.79 15.21
C SER A 163 13.78 22.71 13.81
N LYS A 164 13.73 21.51 13.24
CA LYS A 164 13.31 21.25 11.86
C LYS A 164 11.98 20.49 11.84
N VAL A 165 11.04 20.92 11.00
CA VAL A 165 9.80 20.21 10.71
C VAL A 165 9.93 19.54 9.34
N ILE A 166 9.73 18.23 9.27
CA ILE A 166 9.63 17.47 8.01
C ILE A 166 8.16 17.12 7.78
N LEU A 167 7.63 17.49 6.62
CA LEU A 167 6.33 17.06 6.14
C LEU A 167 6.51 16.04 5.03
N THR A 168 5.84 14.90 5.13
CA THR A 168 5.77 13.90 4.07
C THR A 168 4.42 13.99 3.39
N ILE A 169 4.41 14.44 2.14
CA ILE A 169 3.21 14.63 1.32
C ILE A 169 3.16 13.55 0.24
N CYS A 170 2.01 12.89 0.08
CA CYS A 170 1.73 11.94 -0.98
C CYS A 170 0.94 12.61 -2.11
N ALA A 171 1.39 12.42 -3.34
CA ALA A 171 0.73 12.89 -4.55
C ALA A 171 0.86 11.85 -5.67
N ILE A 172 -0.03 11.89 -6.64
CA ILE A 172 0.07 11.10 -7.87
C ILE A 172 0.68 11.98 -8.95
N ALA A 173 1.74 11.48 -9.59
CA ALA A 173 2.47 12.15 -10.66
C ALA A 173 2.44 11.29 -11.92
N ILE A 174 2.71 11.92 -13.07
CA ILE A 174 2.75 11.28 -14.38
C ILE A 174 4.20 11.34 -14.88
N ASP A 175 4.70 10.25 -15.45
CA ASP A 175 6.02 10.20 -16.08
C ASP A 175 5.98 10.53 -17.58
N ASP A 176 7.15 10.55 -18.22
CA ASP A 176 7.29 10.91 -19.64
C ASP A 176 6.48 9.98 -20.57
N ASN A 177 6.22 8.74 -20.13
CA ASN A 177 5.45 7.75 -20.86
C ASN A 177 3.94 7.81 -20.53
N GLN A 178 3.48 8.89 -19.90
CA GLN A 178 2.11 9.07 -19.42
C GLN A 178 1.64 8.04 -18.37
N ARG A 179 2.57 7.32 -17.72
CA ARG A 179 2.23 6.38 -16.66
C ARG A 179 2.16 7.09 -15.32
N LYS A 180 1.12 6.76 -14.54
CA LYS A 180 0.93 7.34 -13.21
C LYS A 180 1.71 6.56 -12.16
N TYR A 181 2.30 7.29 -11.21
CA TYR A 181 3.06 6.72 -10.12
C TYR A 181 2.84 7.53 -8.84
N THR A 182 3.12 6.92 -7.68
CA THR A 182 3.01 7.61 -6.39
C THR A 182 4.30 8.38 -6.11
N GLN A 183 4.17 9.64 -5.74
CA GLN A 183 5.25 10.54 -5.38
C GLN A 183 5.15 10.91 -3.89
N LEU A 184 6.21 10.62 -3.13
CA LEU A 184 6.37 11.12 -1.77
C LEU A 184 7.28 12.35 -1.79
N ILE A 185 6.77 13.48 -1.32
CA ILE A 185 7.46 14.76 -1.28
C ILE A 185 7.78 15.07 0.18
N LEU A 186 9.06 15.04 0.53
CA LEU A 186 9.53 15.43 1.85
C LEU A 186 9.93 16.90 1.79
N LEU A 187 9.19 17.74 2.51
CA LEU A 187 9.46 19.17 2.65
C LEU A 187 10.01 19.45 4.03
N SER A 188 11.22 20.00 4.11
CA SER A 188 11.84 20.37 5.38
C SER A 188 11.77 21.88 5.59
N TYR A 189 11.35 22.27 6.78
CA TYR A 189 11.26 23.66 7.21
C TYR A 189 12.02 23.88 8.52
N GLY A 190 12.77 24.98 8.61
CA GLY A 190 13.46 25.40 9.82
C GLY A 190 12.58 26.33 10.64
N LEU A 191 12.59 26.13 11.96
CA LEU A 191 11.99 27.04 12.93
C LEU A 191 13.10 27.85 13.58
N CYS A 192 13.02 29.17 13.46
CA CYS A 192 13.94 30.10 14.08
C CYS A 192 13.16 31.09 14.96
N VAL A 193 13.74 31.47 16.10
CA VAL A 193 13.22 32.56 16.94
C VAL A 193 14.19 33.74 16.83
N GLU A 194 13.75 34.79 16.16
CA GLU A 194 14.48 36.06 16.00
C GLU A 194 13.67 37.16 16.66
N ASN A 195 14.26 37.90 17.61
CA ASN A 195 13.62 39.03 18.28
C ASN A 195 12.20 38.70 18.82
N GLU A 196 12.06 37.55 19.51
CA GLU A 196 10.78 37.01 20.01
C GLU A 196 9.75 36.60 18.94
N MET A 197 10.03 36.84 17.66
CA MET A 197 9.23 36.37 16.53
C MET A 197 9.71 35.00 16.06
N THR A 198 8.80 34.04 16.01
CA THR A 198 9.07 32.74 15.39
C THR A 198 8.93 32.90 13.87
N LYS A 199 9.89 32.40 13.10
CA LYS A 199 9.89 32.37 11.64
C LYS A 199 10.01 30.93 11.15
N VAL A 200 9.40 30.67 9.99
CA VAL A 200 9.47 29.39 9.28
C VAL A 200 10.10 29.65 7.91
N TYR A 201 11.15 28.91 7.56
CA TYR A 201 11.82 29.01 6.26
C TYR A 201 12.03 27.62 5.65
N ASN A 202 12.03 27.53 4.33
CA ASN A 202 12.30 26.27 3.64
C ASN A 202 13.79 25.91 3.75
N ILE A 203 14.10 24.66 4.11
CA ILE A 203 15.46 24.13 4.19
C ILE A 203 15.79 23.31 2.95
N ASP A 204 15.01 22.25 2.74
CA ASP A 204 15.26 21.27 1.69
C ASP A 204 13.94 20.67 1.19
N LYS A 205 14.05 20.02 0.03
CA LYS A 205 12.99 19.23 -0.58
C LYS A 205 13.59 17.98 -1.18
N GLN A 206 13.04 16.82 -0.83
CA GLN A 206 13.37 15.54 -1.46
C GLN A 206 12.11 14.96 -2.11
N ILE A 207 12.28 14.37 -3.29
CA ILE A 207 11.18 13.74 -4.02
C ILE A 207 11.52 12.27 -4.21
N LEU A 208 10.59 11.42 -3.80
CA LEU A 208 10.69 9.98 -3.82
C LEU A 208 9.62 9.44 -4.78
N LYS A 209 10.00 8.52 -5.65
CA LYS A 209 9.15 7.89 -6.66
C LYS A 209 8.90 6.43 -6.29
N VAL A 210 7.65 6.01 -6.37
CA VAL A 210 7.19 4.64 -6.15
C VAL A 210 6.29 4.23 -7.30
N GLN A 211 6.59 3.10 -7.94
CA GLN A 211 5.66 2.48 -8.88
C GLN A 211 4.59 1.74 -8.08
N GLY A 212 3.33 2.09 -8.27
CA GLY A 212 2.23 1.58 -7.45
C GLY A 212 1.99 2.40 -6.18
N THR A 213 1.30 1.81 -5.21
CA THR A 213 0.80 2.53 -4.02
C THR A 213 1.77 2.63 -2.88
N VAL A 214 1.61 3.70 -2.10
CA VAL A 214 2.16 3.85 -0.75
C VAL A 214 1.01 3.76 0.25
N ASP A 215 1.04 2.75 1.12
CA ASP A 215 0.09 2.57 2.22
C ASP A 215 0.47 3.35 3.47
N TYR A 216 1.77 3.60 3.62
CA TYR A 216 2.33 4.08 4.87
C TYR A 216 3.60 4.88 4.64
N ALA A 217 3.76 5.98 5.36
CA ALA A 217 4.99 6.76 5.40
C ALA A 217 5.17 7.41 6.78
N TYR A 218 6.38 7.35 7.33
CA TYR A 218 6.73 7.97 8.61
C TYR A 218 8.22 8.29 8.70
N VAL A 219 8.52 9.48 9.19
CA VAL A 219 9.90 9.90 9.44
C VAL A 219 10.26 9.68 10.90
N GLU A 220 11.39 9.02 11.16
CA GLU A 220 11.92 8.80 12.51
C GLU A 220 12.18 10.13 13.24
N GLU A 221 12.17 10.11 14.57
CA GLU A 221 12.37 11.31 15.41
C GLU A 221 13.72 12.00 15.18
N ASN A 222 14.72 11.26 14.71
CA ASN A 222 16.03 11.80 14.33
C ASN A 222 16.01 12.56 12.98
N GLY A 223 14.95 12.41 12.17
CA GLY A 223 14.80 13.02 10.86
C GLY A 223 15.60 12.38 9.72
N ASN A 224 16.35 11.32 10.01
CA ASN A 224 17.30 10.72 9.08
C ASN A 224 16.73 9.54 8.31
N TYR A 225 15.64 8.94 8.80
CA TYR A 225 15.07 7.74 8.19
C TYR A 225 13.59 7.88 7.91
N LEU A 226 13.17 7.31 6.78
CA LEU A 226 11.78 7.13 6.37
C LEU A 226 11.42 5.66 6.44
N HIS A 227 10.34 5.34 7.15
CA HIS A 227 9.66 4.06 7.09
C HIS A 227 8.52 4.15 6.07
N SER A 228 8.43 3.21 5.14
CA SER A 228 7.37 3.18 4.14
C SER A 228 6.89 1.77 3.88
N ILE A 229 5.59 1.61 3.62
CA ILE A 229 5.01 0.37 3.08
C ILE A 229 4.44 0.67 1.69
N CYS A 230 4.99 0.03 0.67
CA CYS A 230 4.63 0.32 -0.72
C CYS A 230 4.83 -0.88 -1.65
N GLN A 231 4.22 -0.82 -2.84
CA GLN A 231 4.24 -1.92 -3.83
C GLN A 231 5.56 -2.07 -4.61
N ASP A 232 6.46 -1.10 -4.52
CA ASP A 232 7.78 -1.15 -5.17
C ASP A 232 8.83 -0.43 -4.31
N ASN A 233 10.09 -0.59 -4.67
CA ASN A 233 11.21 0.13 -4.08
C ASN A 233 11.06 1.64 -4.30
N ILE A 234 11.49 2.40 -3.31
CA ILE A 234 11.52 3.86 -3.40
C ILE A 234 12.78 4.30 -4.14
N GLY A 235 12.59 5.03 -5.24
CA GLY A 235 13.65 5.75 -5.94
C GLY A 235 13.68 7.23 -5.56
N PHE A 236 14.86 7.87 -5.60
CA PHE A 236 14.99 9.32 -5.40
C PHE A 236 15.09 10.06 -6.74
N GLU A 237 14.40 11.19 -6.85
CA GLU A 237 14.51 12.08 -8.00
C GLU A 237 15.72 13.01 -7.80
N ASN A 238 16.82 12.76 -8.53
CA ASN A 238 18.02 13.57 -8.42
C ASN A 238 17.82 14.92 -9.12
N LYS A 239 17.79 16.01 -8.33
CA LYS A 239 17.87 17.38 -8.85
C LYS A 239 19.31 17.74 -9.20
N ASN A 240 19.80 17.25 -10.34
CA ASN A 240 20.82 17.89 -11.19
C ASN A 240 21.17 16.96 -12.36
N SER A 241 20.80 17.35 -13.57
CA SER A 241 21.39 16.83 -14.81
C SER A 241 21.71 18.01 -15.72
N GLN A 242 22.60 18.90 -15.25
CA GLN A 242 23.61 19.41 -16.18
C GLN A 242 24.61 18.27 -16.37
N LYS A 243 24.65 17.75 -17.59
CA LYS A 243 25.59 16.74 -18.03
C LYS A 243 27.02 17.22 -17.75
N THR A 244 27.69 16.51 -16.87
CA THR A 244 29.14 16.34 -16.95
C THR A 244 29.41 14.86 -16.81
N GLU A 245 29.71 14.25 -17.94
CA GLU A 245 30.30 12.92 -18.02
C GLU A 245 31.55 12.91 -17.16
N THR A 246 31.57 12.04 -16.16
CA THR A 246 32.82 11.47 -15.67
C THR A 246 32.50 10.04 -15.33
N GLU A 247 32.84 9.18 -16.29
CA GLU A 247 32.74 7.73 -16.21
C GLU A 247 33.48 7.25 -14.96
N ILE A 248 32.74 6.67 -14.03
CA ILE A 248 33.24 5.59 -13.19
C ILE A 248 32.24 4.46 -13.34
N GLU A 249 32.72 3.43 -14.04
CA GLU A 249 32.01 2.24 -14.47
C GLU A 249 31.20 1.60 -13.32
N LYS A 250 29.89 1.47 -13.55
CA LYS A 250 29.05 0.42 -12.97
C LYS A 250 28.43 -0.36 -14.13
N PRO A 251 28.35 -1.70 -14.04
CA PRO A 251 27.96 -2.55 -15.15
C PRO A 251 26.52 -2.23 -15.57
N SER A 252 26.38 -1.77 -16.81
CA SER A 252 25.12 -1.58 -17.48
C SER A 252 24.47 -2.94 -17.75
N VAL A 253 23.42 -3.28 -17.02
CA VAL A 253 22.40 -4.18 -17.55
C VAL A 253 21.27 -3.30 -18.06
N SER A 254 21.42 -2.83 -19.29
CA SER A 254 20.30 -2.48 -20.13
C SER A 254 19.54 -3.77 -20.42
N SER A 255 18.55 -4.10 -19.59
CA SER A 255 17.59 -5.14 -19.93
C SER A 255 16.67 -4.56 -21.01
N GLN A 256 17.10 -4.66 -22.27
CA GLN A 256 16.14 -4.93 -23.34
C GLN A 256 15.27 -6.08 -22.85
N ILE A 257 13.94 -5.93 -22.87
CA ILE A 257 13.00 -6.99 -22.49
C ILE A 257 13.33 -8.20 -23.38
N LYS A 258 14.05 -9.19 -22.84
CA LYS A 258 14.27 -10.46 -23.50
C LYS A 258 12.97 -11.23 -23.38
N ILE A 259 12.17 -11.22 -24.44
CA ILE A 259 11.01 -12.11 -24.56
C ILE A 259 11.57 -13.55 -24.52
N PRO A 260 11.15 -14.39 -23.56
CA PRO A 260 11.57 -15.79 -23.50
C PRO A 260 11.23 -16.51 -24.79
N LYS A 261 12.14 -17.35 -25.27
CA LYS A 261 11.95 -18.16 -26.49
C LYS A 261 10.93 -19.28 -26.27
N TYR A 262 10.85 -19.79 -25.04
CA TYR A 262 9.90 -20.82 -24.64
C TYR A 262 9.64 -20.70 -23.14
N TYR A 263 8.50 -21.23 -22.71
CA TYR A 263 8.13 -21.35 -21.31
C TYR A 263 8.11 -22.83 -20.93
N TRP A 264 8.33 -23.13 -19.66
CA TRP A 264 8.17 -24.49 -19.17
C TRP A 264 7.68 -24.50 -17.74
N SER A 265 7.01 -25.56 -17.31
CA SER A 265 6.63 -25.80 -15.93
C SER A 265 6.94 -27.24 -15.56
N GLN A 266 6.81 -27.56 -14.28
CA GLN A 266 7.05 -28.90 -13.78
C GLN A 266 6.15 -29.23 -12.61
N ASP A 267 5.93 -30.51 -12.40
CA ASP A 267 5.48 -31.07 -11.13
C ASP A 267 6.53 -32.09 -10.63
N GLU A 268 6.15 -32.97 -9.70
CA GLU A 268 7.07 -33.97 -9.15
C GLU A 268 7.50 -35.03 -10.19
N GLU A 269 6.73 -35.25 -11.26
CA GLU A 269 6.90 -36.39 -12.17
C GLU A 269 7.14 -35.98 -13.63
N SER A 270 6.74 -34.77 -14.02
CA SER A 270 6.65 -34.33 -15.40
C SER A 270 7.13 -32.89 -15.62
N LEU A 271 7.40 -32.58 -16.88
CA LEU A 271 7.78 -31.26 -17.39
C LEU A 271 6.88 -30.94 -18.57
N THR A 272 6.28 -29.75 -18.58
CA THR A 272 5.52 -29.25 -19.73
C THR A 272 6.24 -28.06 -20.32
N VAL A 273 6.48 -28.08 -21.64
CA VAL A 273 7.21 -27.05 -22.37
C VAL A 273 6.30 -26.44 -23.43
N TRP A 274 6.20 -25.12 -23.47
CA TRP A 274 5.43 -24.36 -24.45
C TRP A 274 6.35 -23.52 -25.33
N ILE A 275 6.25 -23.72 -26.64
CA ILE A 275 7.10 -23.05 -27.63
C ILE A 275 6.22 -22.39 -28.67
N LYS A 276 6.48 -21.10 -28.95
CA LYS A 276 5.77 -20.38 -30.01
C LYS A 276 6.27 -20.81 -31.38
N VAL A 277 5.38 -21.29 -32.24
CA VAL A 277 5.69 -21.72 -33.60
C VAL A 277 5.40 -20.54 -34.56
N PRO A 278 6.38 -20.09 -35.37
CA PRO A 278 6.15 -19.04 -36.35
C PRO A 278 5.02 -19.43 -37.32
N LYS A 279 4.14 -18.47 -37.67
CA LYS A 279 2.93 -18.67 -38.52
C LYS A 279 3.18 -19.40 -39.85
N GLN A 280 4.41 -19.32 -40.37
CA GLN A 280 4.88 -20.00 -41.58
C GLN A 280 5.01 -21.54 -41.45
N HIS A 281 5.02 -22.10 -40.22
CA HIS A 281 5.16 -23.54 -39.97
C HIS A 281 3.97 -24.17 -39.20
N SER A 282 2.90 -23.43 -38.89
CA SER A 282 1.79 -23.87 -38.03
C SER A 282 1.00 -25.11 -38.52
N ILE A 283 1.21 -25.56 -39.76
CA ILE A 283 0.52 -26.73 -40.35
C ILE A 283 1.44 -27.96 -40.41
N LYS A 284 2.72 -27.83 -40.02
CA LYS A 284 3.74 -28.88 -40.22
C LYS A 284 4.06 -29.62 -38.92
N ARG A 285 4.41 -30.91 -39.05
CA ARG A 285 4.67 -31.77 -37.88
C ARG A 285 6.04 -31.46 -37.26
N PRO A 286 6.11 -31.27 -35.93
CA PRO A 286 7.38 -31.16 -35.23
C PRO A 286 8.09 -32.52 -35.15
N LYS A 287 9.42 -32.47 -35.24
CA LYS A 287 10.30 -33.61 -34.94
C LYS A 287 10.93 -33.37 -33.57
N ILE A 288 10.48 -34.16 -32.60
CA ILE A 288 10.95 -34.14 -31.22
C ILE A 288 11.84 -35.36 -31.01
N SER A 289 13.09 -35.13 -30.60
CA SER A 289 14.08 -36.16 -30.28
C SER A 289 14.49 -35.98 -28.84
N ILE A 290 14.35 -37.05 -28.04
CA ILE A 290 14.69 -37.06 -26.63
C ILE A 290 15.69 -38.18 -26.38
N LYS A 291 16.76 -37.84 -25.68
CA LYS A 291 17.72 -38.78 -25.11
C LYS A 291 17.77 -38.53 -23.60
N PRO A 292 18.42 -39.38 -22.78
CA PRO A 292 18.38 -39.26 -21.33
C PRO A 292 18.76 -37.86 -20.84
N LEU A 293 19.72 -37.19 -21.47
CA LEU A 293 20.15 -35.84 -21.07
C LEU A 293 20.02 -34.82 -22.20
N GLU A 294 19.31 -35.10 -23.29
CA GLU A 294 19.22 -34.17 -24.41
C GLU A 294 17.78 -34.04 -24.89
N LEU A 295 17.34 -32.78 -25.06
CA LEU A 295 16.07 -32.45 -25.70
C LEU A 295 16.36 -31.70 -26.99
N SER A 296 15.74 -32.11 -28.10
CA SER A 296 15.79 -31.39 -29.37
C SER A 296 14.41 -31.37 -30.03
N VAL A 297 13.94 -30.18 -30.37
CA VAL A 297 12.68 -29.95 -31.06
C VAL A 297 12.95 -29.11 -32.30
N THR A 298 12.58 -29.66 -33.45
CA THR A 298 12.83 -29.06 -34.76
C THR A 298 11.57 -29.06 -35.61
N ILE A 299 11.37 -28.01 -36.42
CA ILE A 299 10.31 -27.93 -37.43
C ILE A 299 10.95 -27.48 -38.74
N ASP A 300 10.84 -28.26 -39.82
CA ASP A 300 11.46 -27.96 -41.14
C ASP A 300 12.95 -27.59 -41.11
N ASN A 301 13.73 -28.23 -40.25
CA ASN A 301 15.15 -27.93 -39.99
C ASN A 301 15.44 -26.65 -39.19
N ASP A 302 14.42 -25.90 -38.77
CA ASP A 302 14.58 -24.83 -37.78
C ASP A 302 14.56 -25.42 -36.37
N ILE A 303 15.58 -25.09 -35.57
CA ILE A 303 15.74 -25.56 -34.20
C ILE A 303 15.01 -24.59 -33.27
N LEU A 304 13.97 -25.08 -32.62
CA LEU A 304 13.18 -24.29 -31.67
C LEU A 304 13.76 -24.35 -30.26
N ILE A 305 14.15 -25.54 -29.84
CA ILE A 305 14.85 -25.79 -28.58
C ILE A 305 15.80 -26.97 -28.78
N GLN A 306 17.05 -26.83 -28.35
CA GLN A 306 18.02 -27.92 -28.37
C GLN A 306 19.08 -27.70 -27.29
N GLY A 307 19.34 -28.72 -26.49
CA GLY A 307 20.42 -28.66 -25.51
C GLY A 307 20.44 -29.83 -24.54
N GLU A 308 21.41 -29.79 -23.64
CA GLU A 308 21.56 -30.77 -22.56
C GLU A 308 20.62 -30.42 -21.40
N CYS A 309 19.76 -31.36 -21.01
CA CYS A 309 18.85 -31.22 -19.89
C CYS A 309 19.58 -31.24 -18.55
N GLN A 310 19.01 -30.60 -17.53
CA GLN A 310 19.61 -30.59 -16.19
C GLN A 310 19.71 -32.01 -15.60
N HIS A 311 18.63 -32.80 -15.71
CA HIS A 311 18.53 -34.17 -15.24
C HIS A 311 17.93 -35.09 -16.29
N ARG A 312 17.70 -36.37 -15.94
CA ARG A 312 17.33 -37.38 -16.92
C ARG A 312 15.86 -37.34 -17.32
N LEU A 313 15.60 -37.45 -18.63
CA LEU A 313 14.27 -37.61 -19.21
C LEU A 313 14.01 -39.06 -19.61
N GLU A 314 12.76 -39.47 -19.57
CA GLU A 314 12.31 -40.77 -20.09
C GLU A 314 12.09 -40.69 -21.62
N GLU A 315 12.90 -41.43 -22.38
CA GLU A 315 13.03 -41.28 -23.85
C GLU A 315 11.74 -41.58 -24.63
N ASN A 316 10.84 -42.40 -24.07
CA ASN A 316 9.67 -42.95 -24.77
C ASN A 316 8.32 -42.43 -24.26
N MET A 317 8.30 -41.52 -23.28
CA MET A 317 7.07 -41.06 -22.63
C MET A 317 6.64 -39.64 -23.02
N ALA A 318 7.30 -39.04 -24.01
CA ALA A 318 6.96 -37.70 -24.43
C ALA A 318 5.74 -37.66 -25.36
N THR A 319 4.85 -36.72 -25.08
CA THR A 319 3.71 -36.42 -25.94
C THR A 319 3.72 -34.94 -26.31
N TRP A 320 3.07 -34.59 -27.41
CA TRP A 320 3.00 -33.20 -27.83
C TRP A 320 1.66 -32.90 -28.49
N ARG A 321 1.21 -31.66 -28.34
CA ARG A 321 -0.03 -31.14 -28.91
C ARG A 321 0.21 -29.74 -29.44
N HIS A 322 -0.40 -29.43 -30.58
CA HIS A 322 -0.34 -28.10 -31.18
C HIS A 322 -1.66 -27.37 -30.93
N LYS A 323 -1.60 -26.22 -30.26
CA LYS A 323 -2.76 -25.37 -29.96
C LYS A 323 -2.48 -23.96 -30.50
N GLU A 324 -3.25 -23.57 -31.52
CA GLU A 324 -3.12 -22.28 -32.21
C GLU A 324 -1.71 -22.03 -32.78
N ASP A 325 -0.91 -21.17 -32.15
CA ASP A 325 0.47 -20.85 -32.52
C ASP A 325 1.51 -21.39 -31.52
N THR A 326 1.09 -22.27 -30.60
CA THR A 326 1.93 -22.81 -29.54
C THR A 326 2.01 -24.33 -29.62
N LEU A 327 3.25 -24.85 -29.60
CA LEU A 327 3.54 -26.27 -29.43
C LEU A 327 3.74 -26.56 -27.93
N GLN A 328 2.84 -27.38 -27.36
CA GLN A 328 2.98 -27.93 -26.02
C GLN A 328 3.62 -29.31 -26.09
N ILE A 329 4.64 -29.54 -25.27
CA ILE A 329 5.38 -30.79 -25.17
C ILE A 329 5.36 -31.23 -23.72
N ASP A 330 4.78 -32.39 -23.46
CA ASP A 330 4.71 -33.00 -22.14
C ASP A 330 5.80 -34.09 -22.08
N LEU A 331 6.74 -33.95 -21.14
CA LEU A 331 7.92 -34.80 -20.92
C LEU A 331 7.83 -35.45 -19.53
N SER A 332 8.38 -36.65 -19.37
CA SER A 332 8.44 -37.34 -18.08
C SER A 332 9.85 -37.34 -17.51
N LYS A 333 9.98 -37.04 -16.22
CA LYS A 333 11.24 -37.12 -15.48
C LYS A 333 11.57 -38.60 -15.24
N TYR A 334 12.85 -38.95 -15.36
CA TYR A 334 13.31 -40.29 -14.97
C TYR A 334 13.32 -40.45 -13.44
N GLU A 335 13.75 -39.41 -12.72
CA GLU A 335 13.72 -39.34 -11.26
C GLU A 335 12.49 -38.57 -10.75
N SER A 336 11.54 -39.27 -10.12
CA SER A 336 10.37 -38.66 -9.47
C SER A 336 10.77 -37.89 -8.19
N GLY A 337 10.08 -36.75 -7.95
CA GLY A 337 10.26 -35.88 -6.78
C GLY A 337 11.39 -34.85 -6.91
N LEU A 338 12.15 -34.85 -8.01
CA LEU A 338 13.25 -33.91 -8.22
C LEU A 338 12.78 -32.65 -8.95
N ILE A 339 12.98 -31.48 -8.33
CA ILE A 339 12.63 -30.17 -8.90
C ILE A 339 13.84 -29.59 -9.65
N TRP A 340 13.64 -29.30 -10.94
CA TRP A 340 14.65 -28.75 -11.84
C TRP A 340 14.73 -27.23 -11.68
N SER A 341 15.93 -26.68 -11.61
CA SER A 341 16.14 -25.22 -11.60
C SER A 341 16.24 -24.63 -13.01
N GLU A 342 16.54 -25.45 -14.01
CA GLU A 342 16.64 -25.07 -15.42
C GLU A 342 16.22 -26.26 -16.31
N LEU A 343 15.60 -25.99 -17.47
CA LEU A 343 15.26 -27.06 -18.42
C LEU A 343 16.49 -27.53 -19.19
N ILE A 344 17.25 -26.58 -19.74
CA ILE A 344 18.51 -26.80 -20.47
C ILE A 344 19.63 -26.08 -19.73
N LYS A 345 20.74 -26.79 -19.49
CA LYS A 345 21.88 -26.26 -18.74
C LYS A 345 22.46 -25.02 -19.41
N GLY A 346 22.45 -23.90 -18.69
CA GLY A 346 23.03 -22.64 -19.14
C GLY A 346 22.20 -21.89 -20.19
N ASP A 347 20.96 -22.29 -20.44
CA ASP A 347 20.07 -21.56 -21.33
C ASP A 347 19.38 -20.40 -20.59
N THR A 348 19.50 -19.19 -21.15
CA THR A 348 18.86 -17.97 -20.63
C THR A 348 17.61 -17.59 -21.42
N GLY A 349 17.20 -18.42 -22.39
CA GLY A 349 16.03 -18.21 -23.24
C GLY A 349 14.75 -18.85 -22.74
N GLY A 350 14.79 -19.72 -21.72
CA GLY A 350 13.61 -20.38 -21.15
C GLY A 350 13.18 -19.78 -19.81
N GLU A 351 11.88 -19.61 -19.61
CA GLU A 351 11.31 -19.14 -18.32
C GLU A 351 10.43 -20.21 -17.66
N CYS A 352 10.64 -20.45 -16.36
CA CYS A 352 9.89 -21.46 -15.59
C CYS A 352 8.62 -20.85 -15.00
N LEU A 353 7.46 -21.45 -15.30
CA LEU A 353 6.15 -21.03 -14.81
C LEU A 353 5.72 -21.85 -13.56
N PRO A 354 5.01 -21.26 -12.59
CA PRO A 354 4.72 -21.88 -11.29
C PRO A 354 3.70 -23.04 -11.34
N ASN A 355 2.78 -23.04 -12.32
CA ASN A 355 1.84 -24.15 -12.56
C ASN A 355 1.20 -24.07 -13.96
N GLU A 356 0.60 -25.18 -14.40
CA GLU A 356 -0.02 -25.34 -15.72
C GLU A 356 -1.24 -24.42 -15.92
N ALA A 357 -1.98 -24.10 -14.84
CA ALA A 357 -3.14 -23.21 -14.90
C ALA A 357 -2.74 -21.77 -15.24
N LEU A 358 -1.67 -21.25 -14.63
CA LEU A 358 -1.13 -19.93 -14.91
C LEU A 358 -0.53 -19.88 -16.32
N ALA A 359 0.09 -20.96 -16.79
CA ALA A 359 0.58 -21.07 -18.16
C ALA A 359 -0.58 -21.03 -19.17
N ALA A 360 -1.64 -21.80 -18.97
CA ALA A 360 -2.82 -21.79 -19.84
C ALA A 360 -3.51 -20.41 -19.86
N GLU A 361 -3.54 -19.70 -18.74
CA GLU A 361 -4.12 -18.36 -18.62
C GLU A 361 -3.25 -17.27 -19.29
N ILE A 362 -1.92 -17.33 -19.13
CA ILE A 362 -0.98 -16.43 -19.83
C ILE A 362 -1.08 -16.66 -21.35
N HIS A 363 -1.12 -17.91 -21.80
CA HIS A 363 -1.24 -18.23 -23.22
C HIS A 363 -2.60 -17.79 -23.80
N ALA A 364 -3.70 -17.98 -23.06
CA ALA A 364 -5.02 -17.50 -23.47
C ALA A 364 -5.09 -15.96 -23.54
N ARG A 365 -4.42 -15.25 -22.62
CA ARG A 365 -4.34 -13.77 -22.64
C ARG A 365 -3.45 -13.24 -23.77
N LEU A 366 -2.37 -13.94 -24.10
CA LEU A 366 -1.45 -13.54 -25.18
C LEU A 366 -1.99 -13.87 -26.58
N ALA A 367 -2.90 -14.84 -26.72
CA ALA A 367 -3.52 -15.20 -28.00
C ALA A 367 -4.29 -14.01 -28.62
N HIS A 368 -4.91 -13.18 -27.78
CA HIS A 368 -5.70 -12.02 -28.21
C HIS A 368 -4.85 -10.81 -28.64
N LEU A 369 -3.57 -10.77 -28.29
CA LEU A 369 -2.64 -9.69 -28.64
C LEU A 369 -2.04 -9.84 -30.06
N CYS A 370 -2.48 -10.83 -30.84
CA CYS A 370 -2.03 -11.06 -32.22
C CYS A 370 -3.19 -11.34 -33.21
N THR A 371 -4.43 -11.03 -32.84
CA THR A 371 -5.59 -11.09 -33.74
C THR A 371 -6.31 -9.75 -33.77
N ASP A 372 -6.18 -9.04 -34.89
CA ASP A 372 -6.90 -7.81 -35.20
C ASP A 372 -8.39 -8.11 -35.46
N GLN A 373 -9.18 -8.47 -34.45
CA GLN A 373 -10.65 -8.49 -34.59
C GLN A 373 -11.36 -7.95 -33.34
N GLN A 374 -11.90 -6.74 -33.48
CA GLN A 374 -12.95 -6.18 -32.63
C GLN A 374 -14.15 -7.13 -32.63
N ASN A 375 -14.70 -7.45 -31.47
CA ASN A 375 -16.09 -7.89 -31.37
C ASN A 375 -16.78 -7.35 -30.13
N ASN A 376 -17.72 -6.44 -30.39
CA ASN A 376 -18.78 -6.03 -29.51
C ASN A 376 -19.75 -7.20 -29.26
N SER A 377 -20.02 -7.53 -27.99
CA SER A 377 -21.32 -8.10 -27.64
C SER A 377 -21.70 -7.78 -26.19
N VAL A 378 -22.94 -7.34 -26.03
CA VAL A 378 -23.58 -6.79 -24.84
C VAL A 378 -24.51 -7.84 -24.22
N GLY A 379 -24.53 -7.91 -22.88
CA GLY A 379 -25.56 -8.56 -22.06
C GLY A 379 -24.97 -9.30 -20.83
N GLY A 380 -25.37 -9.11 -19.58
CA GLY A 380 -26.37 -8.24 -18.95
C GLY A 380 -26.13 -8.13 -17.41
N ASP A 381 -26.76 -7.11 -16.82
CA ASP A 381 -27.02 -6.80 -15.39
C ASP A 381 -25.87 -6.61 -14.37
N GLN A 382 -25.28 -5.41 -14.36
CA GLN A 382 -25.41 -4.34 -13.33
C GLN A 382 -24.32 -3.27 -13.54
N PRO A 383 -24.57 -1.97 -13.27
CA PRO A 383 -23.68 -0.89 -13.68
C PRO A 383 -22.54 -0.73 -12.68
N CYS A 384 -21.43 -1.42 -12.90
CA CYS A 384 -20.15 -0.91 -12.46
C CYS A 384 -19.73 0.17 -13.46
N VAL A 385 -19.55 1.37 -12.94
CA VAL A 385 -19.14 2.58 -13.66
C VAL A 385 -17.98 2.27 -14.58
N GLY A 386 -18.11 2.69 -15.85
CA GLY A 386 -17.21 2.45 -16.97
C GLY A 386 -15.73 2.63 -16.66
N PHE A 387 -15.06 1.54 -16.29
CA PHE A 387 -13.65 1.38 -16.54
C PHE A 387 -13.50 0.90 -17.98
N ASN A 388 -12.90 1.73 -18.82
CA ASN A 388 -12.52 1.32 -20.16
C ASN A 388 -11.45 0.22 -19.99
N ALA A 389 -11.66 -0.96 -20.58
CA ALA A 389 -10.69 -2.06 -20.47
C ALA A 389 -9.32 -1.68 -21.06
N GLU A 390 -9.28 -0.67 -21.93
CA GLU A 390 -8.08 -0.07 -22.52
C GLU A 390 -7.33 0.91 -21.57
N GLN A 391 -7.90 1.23 -20.40
CA GLN A 391 -7.30 2.07 -19.36
C GLN A 391 -6.89 1.29 -18.09
N LEU A 392 -7.17 -0.02 -18.05
CA LEU A 392 -6.63 -0.92 -17.03
C LEU A 392 -5.16 -1.19 -17.38
N GLU A 393 -4.23 -0.64 -16.61
CA GLU A 393 -2.82 -0.99 -16.75
C GLU A 393 -2.62 -2.43 -16.23
N GLU A 394 -1.64 -3.16 -16.74
CA GLU A 394 -1.17 -4.45 -16.16
C GLU A 394 -0.71 -4.32 -14.68
N CYS A 395 -0.73 -3.09 -14.14
CA CYS A 395 -0.54 -2.75 -12.73
C CYS A 395 -1.80 -2.89 -11.85
N ASP A 396 -2.98 -3.13 -12.42
CA ASP A 396 -4.29 -3.06 -11.74
C ASP A 396 -4.84 -4.42 -11.27
N LEU A 397 -4.05 -5.50 -11.35
CA LEU A 397 -4.40 -6.80 -10.75
C LEU A 397 -3.82 -6.89 -9.33
N GLU A 398 -4.71 -7.04 -8.34
CA GLU A 398 -4.37 -7.45 -6.98
C GLU A 398 -3.39 -8.64 -7.01
N GLY A 399 -2.24 -8.52 -6.33
CA GLY A 399 -1.24 -9.59 -6.26
C GLY A 399 0.23 -9.16 -6.22
N LYS A 400 0.55 -7.87 -6.40
CA LYS A 400 1.95 -7.41 -6.25
C LYS A 400 2.38 -7.39 -4.78
N ASP A 401 3.54 -7.98 -4.51
CA ASP A 401 4.21 -7.94 -3.20
C ASP A 401 4.32 -6.50 -2.69
N LYS A 402 4.01 -6.30 -1.41
CA LYS A 402 4.33 -5.05 -0.71
C LYS A 402 5.64 -5.19 0.04
N PHE A 403 6.35 -4.07 0.17
CA PHE A 403 7.62 -3.97 0.85
C PHE A 403 7.51 -3.00 2.01
N LEU A 404 7.96 -3.44 3.19
CA LEU A 404 8.22 -2.57 4.32
C LEU A 404 9.70 -2.15 4.26
N GLN A 405 9.96 -0.86 4.08
CA GLN A 405 11.29 -0.29 3.83
C GLN A 405 11.67 0.71 4.91
N ARG A 406 12.93 0.66 5.37
CA ARG A 406 13.60 1.74 6.12
C ARG A 406 14.66 2.36 5.24
N ILE A 407 14.53 3.65 4.97
CA ILE A 407 15.36 4.38 4.00
C ILE A 407 16.10 5.49 4.72
N ASN A 408 17.42 5.55 4.54
CA ASN A 408 18.22 6.66 5.02
C ASN A 408 18.09 7.84 4.04
N LEU A 409 17.53 8.95 4.53
CA LEU A 409 17.24 10.17 3.75
C LEU A 409 18.49 10.98 3.42
N LEU A 410 19.59 10.77 4.13
CA LEU A 410 20.87 11.43 3.83
C LEU A 410 21.61 10.70 2.71
N THR A 411 21.75 9.38 2.83
CA THR A 411 22.47 8.56 1.85
C THR A 411 21.57 8.12 0.69
N GLN A 412 20.26 8.42 0.75
CA GLN A 412 19.25 8.04 -0.24
C GLN A 412 19.23 6.55 -0.56
N ALA A 413 19.42 5.72 0.47
CA ALA A 413 19.55 4.28 0.31
C ALA A 413 18.65 3.53 1.30
N THR A 414 18.03 2.46 0.82
CA THR A 414 17.30 1.51 1.67
C THR A 414 18.29 0.77 2.57
N THR A 415 18.13 0.94 3.88
CA THR A 415 18.96 0.26 4.89
C THR A 415 18.37 -1.10 5.22
N HIS A 416 17.05 -1.20 5.35
CA HIS A 416 16.36 -2.45 5.65
C HIS A 416 15.13 -2.64 4.76
N LEU A 417 14.87 -3.88 4.36
CA LEU A 417 13.78 -4.26 3.47
C LEU A 417 13.12 -5.56 3.96
N ALA A 418 11.81 -5.53 4.19
CA ALA A 418 11.00 -6.70 4.48
C ALA A 418 9.95 -6.90 3.38
N ARG A 419 9.90 -8.10 2.80
CA ARG A 419 8.87 -8.49 1.82
C ARG A 419 7.65 -8.99 2.57
N LEU A 420 6.50 -8.39 2.34
CA LEU A 420 5.26 -8.79 3.01
C LEU A 420 4.63 -10.01 2.32
N GLY A 421 4.88 -10.23 1.03
CA GLY A 421 4.20 -11.25 0.24
C GLY A 421 2.84 -10.74 -0.26
N SER A 422 2.22 -11.48 -1.18
CA SER A 422 0.95 -11.10 -1.83
C SER A 422 -0.27 -11.19 -0.89
N ASN A 423 -0.26 -12.10 0.09
CA ASN A 423 -1.39 -12.33 0.99
C ASN A 423 -1.40 -11.40 2.22
N ASN A 424 -0.26 -10.80 2.55
CA ASN A 424 -0.14 -9.94 3.71
C ASN A 424 -0.28 -8.48 3.28
N HIS A 425 -1.15 -7.74 3.96
CA HIS A 425 -1.38 -6.33 3.67
C HIS A 425 -1.59 -5.55 4.97
N VAL A 426 -1.46 -4.23 4.85
CA VAL A 426 -1.69 -3.30 5.95
C VAL A 426 -3.19 -3.27 6.28
N LEU A 427 -3.53 -3.62 7.51
CA LEU A 427 -4.89 -3.51 8.02
C LEU A 427 -5.15 -2.09 8.53
N PHE A 428 -4.21 -1.56 9.32
CA PHE A 428 -4.23 -0.20 9.82
C PHE A 428 -2.84 0.23 10.30
N THR A 429 -2.65 1.53 10.44
CA THR A 429 -1.44 2.14 11.01
C THR A 429 -1.85 3.25 11.96
N TYR A 430 -1.01 3.52 12.96
CA TYR A 430 -1.16 4.71 13.78
C TYR A 430 0.18 5.19 14.31
N LYS A 431 0.29 6.52 14.43
CA LYS A 431 1.41 7.18 15.10
C LYS A 431 1.28 6.99 16.61
N ARG A 432 2.41 6.88 17.32
CA ARG A 432 2.46 6.89 18.79
C ARG A 432 3.11 8.18 19.26
N LYS A 433 3.14 8.40 20.57
CA LYS A 433 3.97 9.49 21.14
C LYS A 433 5.43 9.34 20.74
N TYR A 434 5.91 8.09 20.71
CA TYR A 434 7.23 7.70 20.25
C TYR A 434 7.10 6.54 19.27
N GLY A 435 7.68 6.70 18.08
CA GLY A 435 7.55 5.70 17.04
C GLY A 435 6.13 5.55 16.48
N GLN A 436 5.84 4.35 16.01
CA GLN A 436 4.64 4.04 15.23
C GLN A 436 4.24 2.58 15.38
N THR A 437 3.03 2.26 14.94
CA THR A 437 2.54 0.89 14.87
C THR A 437 1.94 0.61 13.50
N VAL A 438 2.22 -0.58 12.97
CA VAL A 438 1.50 -1.15 11.84
C VAL A 438 0.83 -2.45 12.26
N CYS A 439 -0.41 -2.63 11.85
CA CYS A 439 -1.04 -3.93 11.89
C CYS A 439 -1.01 -4.54 10.49
N LEU A 440 -0.36 -5.69 10.38
CA LEU A 440 -0.27 -6.46 9.16
C LEU A 440 -1.17 -7.68 9.31
N ARG A 441 -1.94 -7.97 8.27
CA ARG A 441 -2.47 -9.32 8.11
C ARG A 441 -1.29 -10.27 7.93
N TYR A 442 -1.27 -11.35 8.71
CA TYR A 442 -0.29 -12.42 8.60
C TYR A 442 -1.05 -13.75 8.60
N ASP A 443 -1.09 -14.42 7.45
CA ASP A 443 -1.95 -15.58 7.20
C ASP A 443 -3.44 -15.30 7.50
N HIS A 444 -3.95 -15.88 8.59
CA HIS A 444 -5.32 -15.73 9.08
C HIS A 444 -5.42 -14.80 10.29
N ASP A 445 -4.30 -14.29 10.79
CA ASP A 445 -4.23 -13.43 11.97
C ASP A 445 -3.94 -11.99 11.58
N ALA A 446 -4.17 -11.08 12.52
CA ALA A 446 -3.67 -9.72 12.45
C ALA A 446 -2.57 -9.52 13.48
N CYS A 447 -1.36 -9.22 13.01
CA CYS A 447 -0.17 -9.03 13.83
C CYS A 447 0.16 -7.55 13.94
N ILE A 448 0.30 -7.07 15.17
CA ILE A 448 0.59 -5.67 15.48
C ILE A 448 2.09 -5.54 15.76
N TRP A 449 2.74 -4.71 14.96
CA TRP A 449 4.16 -4.46 14.99
C TRP A 449 4.44 -3.03 15.44
N GLU A 450 5.16 -2.89 16.55
CA GLU A 450 5.72 -1.62 16.97
C GLU A 450 7.06 -1.39 16.29
N MET A 451 7.20 -0.21 15.70
CA MET A 451 8.43 0.24 15.07
C MET A 451 8.94 1.43 15.88
N GLY A 452 10.01 1.18 16.63
CA GLY A 452 10.76 2.21 17.33
C GLY A 452 11.74 2.94 16.41
N ASN A 453 12.34 4.02 16.92
CA ASN A 453 13.42 4.69 16.23
C ASN A 453 14.70 3.84 16.35
N GLY A 454 15.41 3.63 15.25
CA GLY A 454 16.76 3.08 15.28
C GLY A 454 17.77 4.14 15.73
N ASN A 455 18.77 3.75 16.53
CA ASN A 455 19.85 4.66 16.91
C ASN A 455 20.84 4.90 15.76
N ASP A 456 20.92 3.96 14.80
CA ASP A 456 21.85 3.99 13.68
C ASP A 456 21.33 3.21 12.45
N ASN A 457 22.20 3.01 11.46
CA ASN A 457 21.93 2.23 10.25
C ASN A 457 21.86 0.71 10.49
N THR A 458 22.20 0.21 11.67
CA THR A 458 22.40 -1.22 11.96
C THR A 458 21.29 -1.83 12.81
N GLN A 459 20.54 -1.01 13.54
CA GLN A 459 19.42 -1.48 14.36
C GLN A 459 18.11 -0.89 13.88
N TRP A 460 17.18 -1.75 13.47
CA TRP A 460 15.77 -1.40 13.30
C TRP A 460 14.94 -2.10 14.38
N ASN A 461 14.43 -1.31 15.35
CA ASN A 461 13.64 -1.85 16.45
C ASN A 461 12.21 -2.14 15.98
N LEU A 462 11.99 -3.37 15.53
CA LEU A 462 10.72 -3.87 15.05
C LEU A 462 10.27 -5.04 15.92
N GLN A 463 9.15 -4.87 16.63
CA GLN A 463 8.67 -5.83 17.61
C GLN A 463 7.20 -6.20 17.38
N HIS A 464 6.91 -7.50 17.28
CA HIS A 464 5.55 -8.01 17.37
C HIS A 464 5.06 -7.91 18.82
N VAL A 465 4.01 -7.11 19.06
CA VAL A 465 3.51 -6.83 20.43
C VAL A 465 2.16 -7.47 20.74
N HIS A 466 1.26 -7.57 19.77
CA HIS A 466 -0.10 -8.06 19.95
C HIS A 466 -0.58 -8.79 18.70
N SER A 467 -1.48 -9.77 18.88
CA SER A 467 -2.16 -10.44 17.77
C SER A 467 -3.67 -10.45 17.99
N PHE A 468 -4.39 -10.44 16.88
CA PHE A 468 -5.81 -10.76 16.83
C PHE A 468 -5.99 -12.04 16.01
N PRO A 469 -6.13 -13.20 16.67
CA PRO A 469 -6.21 -14.48 15.99
C PRO A 469 -7.48 -14.56 15.13
N GLY A 470 -7.39 -15.21 13.98
CA GLY A 470 -8.48 -15.38 13.00
C GLY A 470 -8.99 -14.07 12.37
N PHE A 471 -8.38 -12.92 12.68
CA PHE A 471 -8.88 -11.63 12.22
C PHE A 471 -8.72 -11.41 10.71
N GLY A 472 -7.79 -12.10 10.05
CA GLY A 472 -7.69 -12.10 8.59
C GLY A 472 -8.97 -12.64 7.92
N TYR A 473 -9.61 -13.67 8.50
CA TYR A 473 -10.91 -14.14 8.02
C TYR A 473 -12.03 -13.14 8.31
N VAL A 474 -11.99 -12.52 9.49
CA VAL A 474 -12.97 -11.50 9.87
C VAL A 474 -12.92 -10.34 8.89
N GLU A 475 -11.74 -9.78 8.64
CA GLU A 475 -11.54 -8.67 7.73
C GLU A 475 -11.98 -9.01 6.31
N ALA A 476 -11.58 -10.17 5.78
CA ALA A 476 -11.99 -10.63 4.46
C ALA A 476 -13.52 -10.83 4.32
N SER A 477 -14.22 -11.17 5.42
CA SER A 477 -15.68 -11.30 5.43
C SER A 477 -16.43 -9.96 5.37
N LYS A 478 -15.74 -8.84 5.61
CA LYS A 478 -16.31 -7.48 5.64
C LYS A 478 -16.02 -6.74 4.34
N SER A 479 -16.60 -7.21 3.24
CA SER A 479 -16.40 -6.61 1.90
C SER A 479 -16.81 -5.14 1.82
N ASN A 480 -17.77 -4.69 2.63
CA ASN A 480 -18.23 -3.31 2.70
C ASN A 480 -17.48 -2.44 3.74
N LYS A 481 -16.31 -2.89 4.22
CA LYS A 481 -15.49 -2.11 5.15
C LYS A 481 -14.94 -0.86 4.46
N LYS A 482 -15.01 0.26 5.15
CA LYS A 482 -14.34 1.51 4.76
C LYS A 482 -13.09 1.76 5.60
N PHE A 483 -13.20 1.57 6.91
CA PHE A 483 -12.11 1.81 7.85
C PHE A 483 -11.86 0.58 8.72
N CYS A 484 -10.58 0.38 9.04
CA CYS A 484 -10.13 -0.54 10.07
C CYS A 484 -9.23 0.28 11.01
N VAL A 485 -9.54 0.33 12.30
CA VAL A 485 -8.80 1.16 13.26
C VAL A 485 -8.66 0.45 14.60
N SER A 486 -7.65 0.84 15.38
CA SER A 486 -7.38 0.30 16.71
C SER A 486 -6.83 1.41 17.62
N PRO A 487 -7.14 1.40 18.92
CA PRO A 487 -6.53 2.30 19.88
C PRO A 487 -5.04 1.97 20.10
N ILE A 488 -4.31 2.92 20.68
CA ILE A 488 -2.86 2.81 20.91
C ILE A 488 -2.50 1.60 21.79
N ASP A 489 -3.37 1.22 22.74
CA ASP A 489 -3.16 0.07 23.62
C ASP A 489 -3.47 -1.30 22.97
N GLY A 490 -3.92 -1.30 21.71
CA GLY A 490 -4.28 -2.50 20.96
C GLY A 490 -5.38 -3.32 21.64
N SER A 491 -6.27 -2.68 22.39
CA SER A 491 -7.30 -3.37 23.17
C SER A 491 -8.45 -3.95 22.34
N TYR A 492 -8.72 -3.38 21.17
CA TYR A 492 -9.73 -3.85 20.23
C TYR A 492 -9.37 -3.45 18.79
N ILE A 493 -10.04 -4.03 17.81
CA ILE A 493 -10.07 -3.53 16.43
C ILE A 493 -11.51 -3.17 16.08
N ALA A 494 -11.71 -2.01 15.44
CA ALA A 494 -12.99 -1.60 14.89
C ALA A 494 -12.94 -1.68 13.35
N ILE A 495 -13.89 -2.41 12.76
CA ILE A 495 -14.19 -2.35 11.33
C ILE A 495 -15.44 -1.50 11.16
N VAL A 496 -15.36 -0.46 10.33
CA VAL A 496 -16.45 0.49 10.09
C VAL A 496 -16.84 0.44 8.62
N GLU A 497 -18.12 0.22 8.35
CA GLU A 497 -18.67 0.22 6.99
C GLU A 497 -18.88 1.64 6.45
N HIS A 498 -19.33 1.76 5.21
CA HIS A 498 -19.53 3.06 4.56
C HIS A 498 -20.60 3.96 5.20
N THR A 499 -21.60 3.40 5.87
CA THR A 499 -22.76 4.18 6.35
C THR A 499 -23.24 3.80 7.74
N ARG A 500 -23.36 2.51 8.05
CA ARG A 500 -24.23 2.06 9.15
C ARG A 500 -23.53 1.35 10.29
N HIS A 501 -22.78 0.29 9.99
CA HIS A 501 -22.32 -0.63 11.03
C HIS A 501 -20.88 -0.36 11.45
N VAL A 502 -20.65 -0.46 12.76
CA VAL A 502 -19.34 -0.58 13.38
C VAL A 502 -19.26 -1.94 14.06
N PHE A 503 -18.27 -2.73 13.68
CA PHE A 503 -17.95 -4.01 14.30
C PHE A 503 -16.73 -3.85 15.21
N LEU A 504 -16.86 -4.18 16.49
CA LEU A 504 -15.77 -4.16 17.45
C LEU A 504 -15.34 -5.59 17.77
N TYR A 505 -14.04 -5.83 17.76
CA TYR A 505 -13.43 -7.11 18.08
C TYR A 505 -12.44 -6.89 19.22
N GLU A 506 -12.73 -7.44 20.41
CA GLU A 506 -11.82 -7.32 21.55
C GLU A 506 -10.58 -8.19 21.36
N ARG A 507 -9.43 -7.74 21.85
CA ARG A 507 -8.24 -8.57 21.90
C ARG A 507 -8.49 -9.74 22.87
N PRO A 508 -8.31 -11.01 22.46
CA PRO A 508 -8.43 -12.13 23.38
C PRO A 508 -7.38 -12.07 24.48
N ASP A 509 -7.73 -12.60 25.64
CA ASP A 509 -6.74 -12.95 26.67
C ASP A 509 -5.82 -14.07 26.16
N VAL A 510 -4.63 -14.17 26.75
CA VAL A 510 -3.63 -15.18 26.35
C VAL A 510 -4.20 -16.59 26.50
N GLY A 511 -4.24 -17.35 25.41
CA GLY A 511 -4.76 -18.72 25.37
C GLY A 511 -6.29 -18.83 25.42
N ALA A 512 -7.03 -17.73 25.34
CA ALA A 512 -8.49 -17.77 25.28
C ALA A 512 -8.97 -18.41 23.97
N LYS A 513 -9.98 -19.29 24.04
CA LYS A 513 -10.61 -19.91 22.86
C LYS A 513 -11.57 -18.99 22.11
N SER A 514 -12.05 -17.93 22.77
CA SER A 514 -12.95 -16.96 22.14
C SER A 514 -12.70 -15.56 22.66
N ALA A 515 -13.09 -14.56 21.86
CA ALA A 515 -13.07 -13.15 22.21
C ALA A 515 -14.42 -12.51 21.90
N LYS A 516 -14.71 -11.35 22.49
CA LYS A 516 -15.99 -10.67 22.27
C LYS A 516 -16.00 -9.92 20.94
N GLN A 517 -17.13 -10.00 20.26
CA GLN A 517 -17.51 -9.13 19.15
C GLN A 517 -18.75 -8.31 19.55
N ARG A 518 -18.75 -7.01 19.24
CA ARG A 518 -19.95 -6.16 19.34
C ARG A 518 -20.28 -5.55 18.00
N ILE A 519 -21.55 -5.23 17.79
CA ILE A 519 -22.04 -4.55 16.59
C ILE A 519 -22.77 -3.30 17.07
N ILE A 520 -22.41 -2.16 16.51
CA ILE A 520 -23.07 -0.88 16.73
C ILE A 520 -23.74 -0.50 15.42
N ASP A 521 -25.02 -0.21 15.50
CA ASP A 521 -25.82 0.32 14.41
C ASP A 521 -25.98 1.83 14.61
N LEU A 522 -25.43 2.62 13.68
CA LEU A 522 -25.51 4.08 13.69
C LEU A 522 -26.82 4.62 13.08
N ASP A 523 -27.81 3.74 12.86
CA ASP A 523 -29.12 3.98 12.25
C ASP A 523 -29.10 4.07 10.71
N CYS A 524 -30.23 3.70 10.09
CA CYS A 524 -30.38 3.56 8.64
C CYS A 524 -30.45 4.90 7.89
N GLN A 525 -30.59 6.03 8.59
CA GLN A 525 -30.50 7.38 8.04
C GLN A 525 -29.09 7.98 8.11
N ALA A 526 -28.08 7.22 8.55
CA ALA A 526 -26.73 7.74 8.69
C ALA A 526 -26.12 8.12 7.32
N SER A 527 -25.74 9.40 7.21
CA SER A 527 -24.88 9.91 6.14
C SER A 527 -23.57 9.11 6.03
N PRO A 528 -22.91 9.10 4.85
CA PRO A 528 -21.65 8.38 4.67
C PRO A 528 -20.62 8.71 5.76
N ILE A 529 -19.98 7.66 6.30
CA ILE A 529 -18.93 7.78 7.29
C ILE A 529 -17.68 8.32 6.58
N MET A 530 -17.21 9.49 7.00
CA MET A 530 -16.10 10.22 6.41
C MET A 530 -14.79 9.98 7.14
N GLY A 531 -14.84 9.65 8.43
CA GLY A 531 -13.63 9.38 9.20
C GLY A 531 -13.90 8.69 10.53
N VAL A 532 -12.88 8.03 11.06
CA VAL A 532 -12.96 7.26 12.31
C VAL A 532 -11.64 7.38 13.08
N VAL A 533 -11.74 7.57 14.40
CA VAL A 533 -10.59 7.54 15.32
C VAL A 533 -10.92 6.63 16.50
N ALA A 534 -10.05 5.65 16.73
CA ALA A 534 -10.13 4.77 17.89
C ALA A 534 -9.19 5.23 19.02
N THR A 535 -9.74 5.34 20.22
CA THR A 535 -8.99 5.59 21.46
C THR A 535 -9.34 4.52 22.48
N ASN A 536 -8.57 4.44 23.56
CA ASN A 536 -8.75 3.41 24.59
C ASN A 536 -10.14 3.50 25.26
N LYS A 537 -10.74 4.70 25.31
CA LYS A 537 -12.04 4.95 25.95
C LYS A 537 -13.18 5.17 24.95
N TYR A 538 -12.88 5.81 23.83
CA TYR A 538 -13.88 6.26 22.86
C TYR A 538 -13.57 5.79 21.45
N LEU A 539 -14.62 5.49 20.70
CA LEU A 539 -14.55 5.45 19.24
C LEU A 539 -15.28 6.69 18.71
N ILE A 540 -14.58 7.51 17.94
CA ILE A 540 -15.11 8.74 17.37
C ILE A 540 -15.39 8.46 15.89
N VAL A 541 -16.64 8.66 15.49
CA VAL A 541 -17.10 8.40 14.12
C VAL A 541 -17.62 9.71 13.54
N LEU A 542 -17.05 10.13 12.43
CA LEU A 542 -17.44 11.33 11.69
C LEU A 542 -18.23 10.91 10.46
N SER A 543 -19.51 11.27 10.39
CA SER A 543 -20.29 11.23 9.14
C SER A 543 -20.17 12.57 8.41
N LYS A 544 -20.80 12.68 7.23
CA LYS A 544 -20.85 13.93 6.47
C LYS A 544 -21.38 15.13 7.29
N ASP A 545 -22.28 14.88 8.22
CA ASP A 545 -23.13 15.87 8.90
C ASP A 545 -23.18 15.73 10.42
N LYS A 546 -22.58 14.68 10.99
CA LYS A 546 -22.60 14.39 12.43
C LYS A 546 -21.25 13.87 12.92
N LEU A 547 -20.98 14.12 14.20
CA LEU A 547 -19.83 13.57 14.92
C LEU A 547 -20.31 12.80 16.14
N TYR A 548 -20.13 11.49 16.09
CA TYR A 548 -20.49 10.55 17.14
C TYR A 548 -19.29 10.26 18.04
N ARG A 549 -19.54 10.20 19.34
CA ARG A 549 -18.58 9.73 20.34
C ARG A 549 -19.19 8.54 21.06
N LEU A 550 -18.66 7.35 20.80
CA LEU A 550 -19.10 6.07 21.36
C LEU A 550 -18.20 5.71 22.54
N GLN A 551 -18.76 5.32 23.68
CA GLN A 551 -17.99 4.90 24.85
C GLN A 551 -17.72 3.39 24.81
N ILE A 552 -16.45 3.02 24.60
CA ILE A 552 -16.01 1.63 24.48
C ILE A 552 -15.65 1.02 25.84
N ARG A 553 -15.04 1.83 26.71
CA ARG A 553 -14.66 1.46 28.08
C ARG A 553 -15.04 2.58 29.04
N MET A 554 -15.42 2.21 30.27
CA MET A 554 -15.64 3.17 31.35
C MET A 554 -14.33 3.75 31.87
#